data_AF-A0A662N0I3-F1
#
_entry.id   AF-A0A662N0I3-F1
#
_cell.length_a   1.000
_cell.length_b   1.000
_cell.length_c   1.000
_cell.angle_alpha   90.00
_cell.angle_beta   90.00
_cell.angle_gamma   90.00
#
_symmetry.space_group_name_H-M   'P 1'
#
loop_
_entity.id
_entity.type
_entity.pdbx_description
1 polymer ?
#
loop_
_entity_poly.entity_id
_entity_poly.type
_entity_poly.pdbx_seq_one_letter_code
_entity_poly.pdbx_strand_id
1 'polypeptide(L)'
;MKNATWLYSTYASHGYLINVPSGAEVITVQGNGATPDYNRPSTIAYAFGKGRVVATGLTIEYSVARRGPEWKVFFKALLKENLEFSTPKPKPKPSGINFIALNFFYYRQYNKMMEKFNGLYTNSTELGISNETLADAMNHKLLAEESYAQAEEYGPVIANLQRIAVFTALRDASLHIKEAVRILEEGITT
;
A
#
# COMPACT_ATOMS: atom_id res chain seq x y z
N MET A 1 -14.12 6.01 -46.04
CA MET A 1 -13.86 5.06 -44.93
C MET A 1 -12.37 5.08 -44.65
N LYS A 2 -11.93 5.54 -43.47
CA LYS A 2 -10.51 5.54 -43.09
C LYS A 2 -10.22 4.27 -42.29
N ASN A 3 -9.36 3.40 -42.82
CA ASN A 3 -8.69 2.25 -42.16
C ASN A 3 -9.53 1.47 -41.13
N ALA A 4 -10.58 0.77 -41.58
CA ALA A 4 -11.35 -0.12 -40.70
C ALA A 4 -10.60 -1.45 -40.47
N THR A 5 -9.78 -1.51 -39.42
CA THR A 5 -9.30 -2.77 -38.86
C THR A 5 -10.44 -3.39 -38.06
N TRP A 6 -11.12 -4.41 -38.60
CA TRP A 6 -12.15 -5.14 -37.85
C TRP A 6 -11.52 -6.32 -37.11
N LEU A 7 -11.90 -6.49 -35.85
CA LEU A 7 -11.46 -7.58 -34.97
C LEU A 7 -12.55 -8.63 -34.89
N TYR A 8 -12.21 -9.88 -35.23
CA TYR A 8 -13.08 -11.03 -35.02
C TYR A 8 -12.85 -11.62 -33.62
N SER A 9 -13.92 -11.85 -32.86
CA SER A 9 -13.87 -12.52 -31.56
C SER A 9 -14.86 -13.69 -31.54
N THR A 10 -14.41 -14.85 -31.05
CA THR A 10 -15.17 -16.11 -30.99
C THR A 10 -15.72 -16.42 -29.59
N TYR A 11 -15.42 -15.59 -28.59
CA TYR A 11 -15.91 -15.78 -27.22
C TYR A 11 -17.12 -14.88 -26.96
N ALA A 12 -17.99 -15.29 -26.02
CA ALA A 12 -19.28 -14.66 -25.71
C ALA A 12 -19.13 -13.17 -25.34
N SER A 13 -19.13 -12.30 -26.35
CA SER A 13 -19.09 -10.84 -26.17
C SER A 13 -20.42 -10.39 -25.57
N HIS A 14 -20.36 -9.73 -24.43
CA HIS A 14 -21.52 -9.11 -23.82
C HIS A 14 -21.89 -7.84 -24.61
N GLY A 15 -22.73 -8.02 -25.63
CA GLY A 15 -23.53 -6.95 -26.26
C GLY A 15 -22.79 -5.99 -27.19
N TYR A 16 -23.54 -5.47 -28.16
CA TYR A 16 -23.21 -4.25 -28.90
C TYR A 16 -23.71 -3.04 -28.10
N LEU A 17 -23.12 -1.87 -28.35
CA LEU A 17 -23.52 -0.63 -27.70
C LEU A 17 -24.84 -0.13 -28.30
N ILE A 18 -25.79 0.19 -27.43
CA ILE A 18 -27.03 0.90 -27.77
C ILE A 18 -26.93 2.38 -27.38
N ASN A 19 -27.72 3.24 -28.02
CA ASN A 19 -27.72 4.69 -27.78
C ASN A 19 -26.34 5.34 -27.96
N VAL A 20 -25.63 4.95 -29.03
CA VAL A 20 -24.31 5.48 -29.36
C VAL A 20 -24.40 7.00 -29.60
N PRO A 21 -23.53 7.80 -28.96
CA PRO A 21 -23.51 9.25 -29.16
C PRO A 21 -23.36 9.66 -30.63
N SER A 22 -24.08 10.71 -31.03
CA SER A 22 -23.94 11.28 -32.38
C SER A 22 -22.50 11.75 -32.61
N GLY A 23 -21.93 11.37 -33.77
CA GLY A 23 -20.55 11.68 -34.12
C GLY A 23 -19.50 10.75 -33.49
N ALA A 24 -19.90 9.67 -32.82
CA ALA A 24 -18.97 8.64 -32.37
C ALA A 24 -18.28 7.97 -33.57
N GLU A 25 -16.97 7.79 -33.46
CA GLU A 25 -16.17 6.95 -34.35
C GLU A 25 -16.39 5.48 -33.99
N VAL A 26 -16.94 4.71 -34.92
CA VAL A 26 -17.08 3.26 -34.77
C VAL A 26 -15.73 2.61 -35.09
N ILE A 27 -15.14 1.96 -34.10
CA ILE A 27 -13.83 1.28 -34.21
C ILE A 27 -14.04 -0.19 -34.56
N THR A 28 -14.95 -0.87 -33.86
CA THR A 28 -15.31 -2.28 -34.13
C THR A 28 -16.81 -2.48 -34.11
N VAL A 29 -17.27 -3.51 -34.81
CA VAL A 29 -18.68 -3.92 -34.90
C VAL A 29 -18.80 -5.42 -34.71
N GLN A 30 -19.96 -5.88 -34.26
CA GLN A 30 -20.25 -7.30 -34.18
C GLN A 30 -20.31 -7.87 -35.61
N GLY A 31 -19.88 -9.11 -35.77
CA GLY A 31 -20.00 -9.85 -37.03
C GLY A 31 -20.11 -11.34 -36.78
N ASN A 32 -20.46 -12.09 -37.82
CA ASN A 32 -20.54 -13.56 -37.78
C ASN A 32 -19.22 -14.23 -38.26
N GLY A 33 -18.13 -13.46 -38.34
CA GLY A 33 -16.84 -13.91 -38.89
C GLY A 33 -16.69 -13.77 -40.41
N ALA A 34 -17.79 -13.52 -41.13
CA ALA A 34 -17.78 -13.29 -42.58
C ALA A 34 -18.29 -11.89 -42.95
N THR A 35 -19.21 -11.32 -42.17
CA THR A 35 -19.83 -10.03 -42.47
C THR A 35 -19.94 -9.16 -41.21
N PRO A 36 -19.47 -7.89 -41.27
CA PRO A 36 -19.68 -6.92 -40.20
C PRO A 36 -21.13 -6.41 -40.18
N ASP A 37 -21.72 -6.26 -38.99
CA ASP A 37 -23.01 -5.60 -38.76
C ASP A 37 -22.79 -4.20 -38.19
N TYR A 38 -22.78 -3.19 -39.07
CA TYR A 38 -22.56 -1.79 -38.70
C TYR A 38 -23.67 -1.18 -37.82
N ASN A 39 -24.81 -1.86 -37.66
CA ASN A 39 -25.84 -1.45 -36.70
C ASN A 39 -25.54 -1.95 -35.27
N ARG A 40 -24.46 -2.70 -35.09
CA ARG A 40 -24.05 -3.31 -33.82
C ARG A 40 -22.61 -2.93 -33.47
N PRO A 41 -22.33 -1.67 -33.15
CA PRO A 41 -20.99 -1.23 -32.76
C PRO A 41 -20.58 -1.90 -31.45
N SER A 42 -19.37 -2.45 -31.40
CA SER A 42 -18.82 -3.12 -30.21
C SER A 42 -17.73 -2.31 -29.53
N THR A 43 -17.07 -1.42 -30.25
CA THR A 43 -16.13 -0.44 -29.70
C THR A 43 -16.29 0.88 -30.43
N ILE A 44 -16.42 1.98 -29.68
CA ILE A 44 -16.53 3.33 -30.21
C ILE A 44 -15.56 4.28 -29.50
N ALA A 45 -15.21 5.38 -30.17
CA ALA A 45 -14.61 6.54 -29.53
C ALA A 45 -15.45 7.80 -29.81
N TYR A 46 -15.64 8.65 -28.81
CA TYR A 46 -16.41 9.90 -28.97
C TYR A 46 -15.88 10.99 -28.07
N ALA A 47 -16.16 12.25 -28.40
CA ALA A 47 -15.82 13.39 -27.56
C ALA A 47 -16.81 13.49 -26.38
N PHE A 48 -16.28 13.73 -25.17
CA PHE A 48 -17.11 14.02 -24.00
C PHE A 48 -16.47 15.16 -23.18
N GLY A 49 -17.13 16.32 -23.16
CA GLY A 49 -16.56 17.53 -22.60
C GLY A 49 -15.29 17.95 -23.35
N LYS A 50 -14.19 18.15 -22.62
CA LYS A 50 -12.86 18.44 -23.20
C LYS A 50 -12.06 17.19 -23.56
N GLY A 51 -12.55 15.98 -23.23
CA GLY A 51 -11.82 14.74 -23.39
C GLY A 51 -12.37 13.83 -24.50
N ARG A 52 -11.70 12.68 -24.68
CA ARG A 52 -12.12 11.60 -25.58
C ARG A 52 -12.44 10.35 -24.75
N VAL A 53 -13.59 9.73 -25.02
CA VAL A 53 -14.03 8.48 -24.39
C VAL A 53 -13.86 7.36 -25.39
N VAL A 54 -13.34 6.22 -24.93
CA VAL A 54 -13.39 4.94 -25.65
C VAL A 54 -14.30 4.02 -24.85
N ALA A 55 -15.35 3.50 -25.48
CA ALA A 55 -16.28 2.56 -24.88
C ALA A 55 -16.22 1.24 -25.65
N THR A 56 -16.16 0.11 -24.95
CA THR A 56 -16.15 -1.22 -25.55
C THR A 56 -17.07 -2.18 -24.79
N GLY A 57 -17.94 -2.88 -25.52
CA GLY A 57 -18.72 -4.03 -25.02
C GLY A 57 -17.96 -5.35 -25.17
N LEU A 58 -16.75 -5.31 -25.72
CA LEU A 58 -15.89 -6.48 -25.83
C LEU A 58 -15.14 -6.73 -24.51
N THR A 59 -15.06 -7.99 -24.11
CA THR A 59 -14.11 -8.42 -23.09
C THR A 59 -12.70 -8.16 -23.61
N ILE A 60 -11.93 -7.35 -22.90
CA ILE A 60 -10.50 -7.22 -23.14
C ILE A 60 -9.83 -8.39 -22.41
N GLU A 61 -9.66 -9.50 -23.11
CA GLU A 61 -8.94 -10.65 -22.57
C GLU A 61 -7.44 -10.44 -22.73
N TYR A 62 -6.76 -10.23 -21.62
CA TYR A 62 -5.31 -10.28 -21.56
C TYR A 62 -4.93 -11.40 -20.61
N SER A 63 -4.22 -12.42 -21.12
CA SER A 63 -4.00 -13.65 -20.36
C SER A 63 -3.30 -13.36 -19.02
N VAL A 64 -3.96 -13.74 -17.93
CA VAL A 64 -3.52 -13.58 -16.54
C VAL A 64 -2.30 -14.47 -16.20
N ALA A 65 -1.81 -15.29 -17.14
CA ALA A 65 -0.62 -16.11 -16.94
C ALA A 65 0.66 -15.29 -16.62
N ARG A 66 0.64 -13.97 -16.84
CA ARG A 66 1.75 -13.06 -16.55
C ARG A 66 1.30 -11.89 -15.69
N ARG A 67 0.95 -12.14 -14.42
CA ARG A 67 0.73 -11.13 -13.34
C ARG A 67 1.97 -10.25 -13.06
N GLY A 68 2.82 -10.01 -14.06
CA GLY A 68 4.07 -9.29 -13.95
C GLY A 68 3.87 -7.77 -13.95
N PRO A 69 4.94 -7.03 -13.61
CA PRO A 69 4.96 -5.57 -13.54
C PRO A 69 4.52 -4.86 -14.83
N GLU A 70 4.51 -5.56 -15.96
CA GLU A 70 4.14 -5.07 -17.28
C GLU A 70 2.67 -4.61 -17.35
N TRP A 71 1.73 -5.31 -16.68
CA TRP A 71 0.31 -4.87 -16.61
C TRP A 71 0.19 -3.48 -15.98
N LYS A 72 0.89 -3.29 -14.86
CA LYS A 72 0.88 -2.02 -14.13
C LYS A 72 1.52 -0.91 -14.95
N VAL A 73 2.53 -1.22 -15.76
CA VAL A 73 3.20 -0.27 -16.65
C VAL A 73 2.27 0.11 -17.81
N PHE A 74 1.68 -0.86 -18.50
CA PHE A 74 0.76 -0.63 -19.61
C PHE A 74 -0.45 0.19 -19.18
N PHE A 75 -1.13 -0.21 -18.10
CA PHE A 75 -2.31 0.51 -17.61
C PHE A 75 -1.96 1.93 -17.15
N LYS A 76 -0.80 2.13 -16.50
CA LYS A 76 -0.29 3.47 -16.15
C LYS A 76 0.03 4.31 -17.37
N ALA A 77 0.64 3.74 -18.41
CA ALA A 77 0.94 4.46 -19.65
C ALA A 77 -0.36 4.91 -20.32
N LEU A 78 -1.32 3.99 -20.47
CA LEU A 78 -2.63 4.28 -21.05
C LEU A 78 -3.35 5.41 -20.31
N LEU A 79 -3.36 5.40 -18.97
CA LEU A 79 -3.95 6.49 -18.18
C LEU A 79 -3.17 7.81 -18.29
N LYS A 80 -1.84 7.78 -18.24
CA LYS A 80 -1.01 8.99 -18.28
C LYS A 80 -1.03 9.68 -19.64
N GLU A 81 -1.00 8.91 -20.71
CA GLU A 81 -0.87 9.41 -22.08
C GLU A 81 -2.21 9.89 -22.64
N ASN A 82 -3.33 9.30 -22.22
CA ASN A 82 -4.63 9.56 -22.85
C ASN A 82 -5.60 10.42 -22.03
N LEU A 83 -5.40 10.58 -20.72
CA LEU A 83 -6.35 11.32 -19.86
C LEU A 83 -5.93 12.75 -19.54
N GLU A 84 -5.01 13.35 -20.29
CA GLU A 84 -4.44 14.68 -19.96
C GLU A 84 -4.10 14.81 -18.47
N PHE A 85 -3.70 13.71 -17.82
CA PHE A 85 -3.12 13.79 -16.48
C PHE A 85 -1.82 14.54 -16.68
N SER A 86 -1.89 15.88 -16.59
CA SER A 86 -0.74 16.75 -16.50
C SER A 86 0.09 16.09 -15.42
N THR A 87 1.27 15.56 -15.78
CA THR A 87 2.13 14.90 -14.81
C THR A 87 2.21 15.88 -13.64
N PRO A 88 1.62 15.56 -12.46
CA PRO A 88 1.63 16.52 -11.38
C PRO A 88 3.10 16.83 -11.18
N LYS A 89 3.48 18.12 -11.27
CA LYS A 89 4.87 18.55 -11.07
C LYS A 89 5.37 17.75 -9.87
N PRO A 90 6.45 16.96 -10.01
CA PRO A 90 6.88 16.07 -8.94
C PRO A 90 6.91 16.91 -7.68
N LYS A 91 6.04 16.57 -6.71
CA LYS A 91 6.07 17.28 -5.42
C LYS A 91 7.52 17.19 -4.98
N PRO A 92 8.16 18.31 -4.61
CA PRO A 92 9.52 18.25 -4.10
C PRO A 92 9.56 17.13 -3.09
N LYS A 93 10.48 16.16 -3.25
CA LYS A 93 10.66 15.11 -2.24
C LYS A 93 10.76 15.86 -0.92
N PRO A 94 9.91 15.55 0.09
CA PRO A 94 10.02 16.23 1.36
C PRO A 94 11.46 16.07 1.84
N SER A 95 12.22 17.15 1.78
CA SER A 95 13.61 17.21 2.24
C SER A 95 13.54 17.46 3.73
N GLY A 96 13.41 16.38 4.49
CA GLY A 96 13.28 16.45 5.93
C GLY A 96 13.08 15.09 6.54
N ILE A 97 13.51 14.95 7.78
CA ILE A 97 13.27 13.75 8.59
C ILE A 97 11.76 13.64 8.85
N ASN A 98 11.15 12.52 8.47
CA ASN A 98 9.73 12.28 8.72
C ASN A 98 9.55 11.82 10.17
N PHE A 99 9.37 12.77 11.09
CA PHE A 99 9.19 12.51 12.52
C PHE A 99 7.94 11.67 12.83
N ILE A 100 6.87 11.79 12.04
CA ILE A 100 5.69 10.92 12.21
C ILE A 100 6.07 9.46 11.98
N ALA A 101 6.79 9.18 10.89
CA ALA A 101 7.22 7.83 10.57
C ALA A 101 8.21 7.28 11.60
N LEU A 102 9.15 8.11 12.08
CA LEU A 102 10.10 7.72 13.12
C LEU A 102 9.42 7.46 14.47
N ASN A 103 8.55 8.37 14.91
CA ASN A 103 7.81 8.21 16.16
C ASN A 103 6.92 6.97 16.10
N PHE A 104 6.24 6.74 14.97
CA PHE A 104 5.45 5.54 14.77
C PHE A 104 6.30 4.27 14.81
N PHE A 105 7.48 4.29 14.20
CA PHE A 105 8.43 3.18 14.25
C PHE A 105 8.80 2.85 15.69
N TYR A 106 9.26 3.82 16.48
CA TYR A 106 9.67 3.58 17.86
C TYR A 106 8.51 3.21 18.78
N TYR A 107 7.32 3.80 18.61
CA TYR A 107 6.10 3.38 19.30
C TYR A 107 5.79 1.89 19.04
N ARG A 108 5.83 1.44 17.77
CA ARG A 108 5.58 0.04 17.43
C ARG A 108 6.65 -0.89 17.99
N GLN A 109 7.91 -0.47 17.95
CA GLN A 109 9.02 -1.25 18.46
C GLN A 109 8.93 -1.43 19.97
N TYR A 110 8.62 -0.35 20.72
CA TYR A 110 8.39 -0.42 22.16
C TYR A 110 7.31 -1.45 22.51
N ASN A 111 6.11 -1.33 21.93
CA ASN A 111 5.00 -2.24 22.23
C ASN A 111 5.31 -3.71 21.90
N LYS A 112 5.91 -3.94 20.72
CA LYS A 112 6.33 -5.29 20.30
C LYS A 112 7.35 -5.90 21.27
N MET A 113 8.33 -5.12 21.71
CA MET A 113 9.36 -5.60 22.63
C MET A 113 8.82 -5.75 24.05
N MET A 114 7.89 -4.91 24.48
CA MET A 114 7.22 -5.04 25.77
C MET A 114 6.41 -6.34 25.84
N GLU A 115 5.66 -6.67 24.79
CA GLU A 115 4.96 -7.96 24.70
C GLU A 115 5.93 -9.15 24.79
N LYS A 116 7.06 -9.07 24.08
CA LYS A 116 8.11 -10.09 24.14
C LYS A 116 8.77 -10.20 25.52
N PHE A 117 9.08 -9.07 26.15
CA PHE A 117 9.60 -9.01 27.52
C PHE A 117 8.65 -9.71 28.48
N ASN A 118 7.36 -9.37 28.44
CA ASN A 118 6.35 -9.98 29.30
C ASN A 118 6.29 -11.50 29.11
N GLY A 119 6.33 -11.98 27.87
CA GLY A 119 6.37 -13.42 27.59
C GLY A 119 7.60 -14.12 28.19
N LEU A 120 8.80 -13.57 27.98
CA LEU A 120 10.04 -14.12 28.54
C LEU A 120 10.07 -14.06 30.07
N TYR A 121 9.60 -12.96 30.66
CA TYR A 121 9.59 -12.75 32.09
C TYR A 121 8.61 -13.68 32.80
N THR A 122 7.39 -13.84 32.26
CA THR A 122 6.39 -14.77 32.80
C THR A 122 6.88 -16.22 32.75
N ASN A 123 7.57 -16.62 31.70
CA ASN A 123 8.07 -17.99 31.52
C ASN A 123 9.50 -18.18 32.08
N SER A 124 10.03 -17.21 32.82
CA SER A 124 11.44 -17.16 33.23
C SER A 124 11.93 -18.40 33.99
N THR A 125 11.10 -18.94 34.90
CA THR A 125 11.40 -20.16 35.65
C THR A 125 11.56 -21.38 34.72
N GLU A 126 10.68 -21.52 33.73
CA GLU A 126 10.73 -22.63 32.77
C GLU A 126 11.92 -22.49 31.81
N LEU A 127 12.30 -21.25 31.50
CA LEU A 127 13.44 -20.88 30.67
C LEU A 127 14.78 -20.90 31.41
N GLY A 128 14.77 -21.24 32.71
CA GLY A 128 15.97 -21.32 33.55
C GLY A 128 16.72 -19.99 33.68
N ILE A 129 16.01 -18.85 33.59
CA ILE A 129 16.60 -17.52 33.70
C ILE A 129 16.90 -17.22 35.18
N SER A 130 18.11 -16.73 35.47
CA SER A 130 18.52 -16.44 36.85
C SER A 130 17.80 -15.22 37.44
N ASN A 131 17.66 -15.18 38.77
CA ASN A 131 17.09 -14.02 39.47
C ASN A 131 17.89 -12.73 39.25
N GLU A 132 19.21 -12.82 39.11
CA GLU A 132 20.08 -11.68 38.82
C GLU A 132 19.77 -11.11 37.43
N THR A 133 19.68 -11.97 36.41
CA THR A 133 19.29 -11.60 35.05
C THR A 133 17.88 -10.97 35.01
N LEU A 134 16.94 -11.51 35.78
CA LEU A 134 15.58 -10.94 35.88
C LEU A 134 15.59 -9.55 36.50
N ALA A 135 16.43 -9.30 37.51
CA ALA A 135 16.58 -7.99 38.13
C ALA A 135 17.19 -6.97 37.15
N ASP A 136 18.22 -7.35 36.42
CA ASP A 136 18.87 -6.49 35.42
C ASP A 136 17.92 -6.13 34.27
N ALA A 137 17.19 -7.12 33.74
CA ALA A 137 16.19 -6.89 32.72
C ALA A 137 15.05 -5.98 33.22
N MET A 138 14.63 -6.15 34.48
CA MET A 138 13.59 -5.31 35.10
C MET A 138 14.04 -3.85 35.21
N ASN A 139 15.30 -3.59 35.57
CA ASN A 139 15.85 -2.23 35.63
C ASN A 139 15.71 -1.51 34.27
N HIS A 140 16.05 -2.20 33.17
CA HIS A 140 15.87 -1.65 31.83
C HIS A 140 14.40 -1.46 31.46
N LYS A 141 13.50 -2.37 31.86
CA LYS A 141 12.06 -2.22 31.64
C LYS A 141 11.49 -0.99 32.36
N LEU A 142 11.94 -0.69 33.58
CA LEU A 142 11.55 0.51 34.32
C LEU A 142 12.02 1.80 33.61
N LEU A 143 13.27 1.85 33.15
CA LEU A 143 13.78 2.98 32.36
C LEU A 143 13.00 3.16 31.05
N ALA A 144 12.56 2.07 30.44
CA ALA A 144 11.74 2.12 29.25
C ALA A 144 10.35 2.71 29.51
N GLU A 145 9.71 2.31 30.61
CA GLU A 145 8.40 2.85 31.03
C GLU A 145 8.49 4.33 31.42
N GLU A 146 9.55 4.74 32.13
CA GLU A 146 9.80 6.13 32.47
C GLU A 146 9.94 6.99 31.20
N SER A 147 10.76 6.52 30.25
CA SER A 147 10.94 7.21 28.96
C SER A 147 9.64 7.25 28.16
N TYR A 148 8.83 6.20 28.19
CA TYR A 148 7.54 6.17 27.51
C TYR A 148 6.55 7.16 28.15
N ALA A 149 6.56 7.30 29.47
CA ALA A 149 5.72 8.25 30.18
C ALA A 149 6.06 9.71 29.80
N GLN A 150 7.34 10.02 29.56
CA GLN A 150 7.75 11.33 29.04
C GLN A 150 7.15 11.61 27.66
N ALA A 151 6.98 10.60 26.81
CA ALA A 151 6.30 10.75 25.52
C ALA A 151 4.80 11.08 25.68
N GLU A 152 4.19 10.68 26.80
CA GLU A 152 2.78 10.89 27.12
C GLU A 152 2.47 12.26 27.75
N GLU A 153 3.49 13.06 28.11
CA GLU A 153 3.30 14.43 28.64
C GLU A 153 2.49 15.33 27.70
N TYR A 154 2.48 15.01 26.40
CA TYR A 154 1.73 15.74 25.38
C TYR A 154 0.33 15.15 25.11
N GLY A 155 -0.11 14.18 25.91
CA GLY A 155 -1.30 13.35 25.71
C GLY A 155 -0.98 12.02 25.02
N PRO A 156 -2.00 11.26 24.57
CA PRO A 156 -1.79 9.94 23.99
C PRO A 156 -0.77 9.95 22.85
N VAL A 157 0.21 9.04 22.89
CA VAL A 157 1.34 9.00 21.94
C VAL A 157 0.89 8.99 20.48
N ILE A 158 -0.08 8.13 20.13
CA ILE A 158 -0.60 8.00 18.75
C ILE A 158 -1.18 9.32 18.23
N ALA A 159 -1.81 10.12 19.09
CA ALA A 159 -2.38 11.41 18.71
C ALA A 159 -1.32 12.53 18.55
N ASN A 160 -0.08 12.26 18.99
CA ASN A 160 1.00 13.25 19.08
C ASN A 160 2.27 12.86 18.29
N LEU A 161 2.18 11.87 17.37
CA LEU A 161 3.33 11.39 16.58
C LEU A 161 3.99 12.48 15.71
N GLN A 162 3.30 13.57 15.40
CA GLN A 162 3.84 14.73 14.69
C GLN A 162 4.82 15.57 15.51
N ARG A 163 4.84 15.42 16.84
CA ARG A 163 5.68 16.24 17.72
C ARG A 163 7.10 15.70 17.72
N ILE A 164 8.07 16.57 17.40
CA ILE A 164 9.49 16.22 17.49
C ILE A 164 9.93 15.88 18.92
N ALA A 165 9.32 16.51 19.94
CA ALA A 165 9.64 16.24 21.35
C ALA A 165 9.29 14.80 21.79
N VAL A 166 8.35 14.14 21.11
CA VAL A 166 7.98 12.74 21.38
C VAL A 166 9.08 11.77 20.90
N PHE A 167 9.92 12.20 19.97
CA PHE A 167 10.92 11.33 19.33
C PHE A 167 11.95 10.77 20.28
N THR A 168 12.57 11.62 21.10
CA THR A 168 13.66 11.21 22.01
C THR A 168 13.13 10.22 23.04
N ALA A 169 12.01 10.55 23.67
CA ALA A 169 11.33 9.72 24.65
C ALA A 169 10.95 8.33 24.09
N LEU A 170 10.33 8.26 22.90
CA LEU A 170 9.99 6.97 22.29
C LEU A 170 11.20 6.16 21.84
N ARG A 171 12.24 6.83 21.32
CA ARG A 171 13.49 6.18 20.94
C ARG A 171 14.13 5.52 22.15
N ASP A 172 14.27 6.25 23.24
CA ASP A 172 14.94 5.75 24.45
C ASP A 172 14.11 4.66 25.13
N ALA A 173 12.78 4.83 25.20
CA ALA A 173 11.86 3.79 25.64
C ALA A 173 12.05 2.48 24.83
N SER A 174 12.06 2.60 23.50
CA SER A 174 12.24 1.45 22.61
C SER A 174 13.62 0.80 22.73
N LEU A 175 14.68 1.56 23.02
CA LEU A 175 16.02 1.04 23.19
C LEU A 175 16.15 0.29 24.52
N HIS A 176 15.64 0.85 25.61
CA HIS A 176 15.69 0.23 26.93
C HIS A 176 14.88 -1.07 26.98
N ILE A 177 13.66 -1.11 26.43
CA ILE A 177 12.89 -2.36 26.44
C ILE A 177 13.50 -3.42 25.52
N LYS A 178 14.14 -3.02 24.41
CA LYS A 178 14.90 -3.94 23.55
C LYS A 178 16.08 -4.54 24.31
N GLU A 179 16.75 -3.74 25.13
CA GLU A 179 17.85 -4.20 25.96
C GLU A 179 17.38 -5.16 27.06
N ALA A 180 16.27 -4.85 27.73
CA ALA A 180 15.63 -5.75 28.68
C ALA A 180 15.33 -7.13 28.06
N VAL A 181 14.77 -7.14 26.84
CA VAL A 181 14.54 -8.38 26.08
C VAL A 181 15.85 -9.10 25.77
N ARG A 182 16.89 -8.39 25.30
CA ARG A 182 18.20 -8.97 24.99
C ARG A 182 18.80 -9.69 26.21
N ILE A 183 18.76 -9.06 27.37
CA ILE A 183 19.25 -9.63 28.64
C ILE A 183 18.51 -10.92 28.98
N LEU A 184 17.17 -10.94 28.85
CA LEU A 184 16.38 -12.14 29.10
C LEU A 184 16.70 -13.26 28.10
N GLU A 185 16.84 -12.94 26.81
CA GLU A 185 17.17 -13.92 25.77
C GLU A 185 18.54 -14.57 25.97
N GLU A 186 19.55 -13.78 26.36
CA GLU A 186 20.90 -14.28 26.66
C GLU A 186 20.95 -15.09 27.95
N GLY A 187 20.02 -14.87 28.87
CA GLY A 187 19.89 -15.61 30.13
C GLY A 187 19.17 -16.94 30.03
N ILE A 188 18.61 -17.31 28.87
CA ILE A 188 17.92 -18.60 28.69
C ILE A 188 18.96 -19.72 28.74
N THR A 189 18.80 -20.63 29.70
CA THR A 189 19.62 -21.84 29.78
C THR A 189 18.91 -22.97 29.02
N THR A 190 19.63 -23.64 28.12
CA THR A 190 19.12 -24.77 27.31
C THR A 190 19.46 -26.10 27.95
#